data_AF-A0A427ADN7-F1
#
_entry.id   AF-A0A427ADN7-F1
#
_cell.length_a   1.000
_cell.length_b   1.000
_cell.length_c   1.000
_cell.angle_alpha   90.00
_cell.angle_beta   90.00
_cell.angle_gamma   90.00
#
_symmetry.space_group_name_H-M   'P 1'
#
loop_
_entity.id
_entity.type
_entity.pdbx_description
1 polymer ?
#
loop_
_entity_poly.entity_id
_entity_poly.type
_entity_poly.pdbx_seq_one_letter_code
_entity_poly.pdbx_strand_id
1 'polypeptide(L)'
;MATVRLLCIRGALLPPSSLPLPPLFARFSRSHSTTTDAAPDAASPPPVPHRRYPPPRPHEFSKPCELVGSWTPCANPREAAAKLDRLHRDYRKQMKQVRAEYAYEMELLRIENQRKDDARREAVRLANEERKKAKAAAAETRAAERKAFKEELRLTLLKERTQKLESWRTKEKLREEKKAEKNELLRRQSSEWIKDENFERKILEAIVDTTPL
;
A
#
# COMPACT_ATOMS: atom_id res chain seq x y z
N MET A 1 -0.51 65.26 23.68
CA MET A 1 -1.97 65.27 23.51
C MET A 1 -2.54 64.03 24.19
N ALA A 2 -3.38 64.25 25.22
CA ALA A 2 -4.42 63.36 25.80
C ALA A 2 -4.07 61.87 26.06
N THR A 3 -3.92 61.42 27.31
CA THR A 3 -4.96 60.91 28.23
C THR A 3 -6.01 59.95 27.66
N VAL A 4 -6.43 59.02 28.54
CA VAL A 4 -7.74 58.31 28.59
C VAL A 4 -7.72 56.89 27.96
N ARG A 5 -8.22 55.78 28.54
CA ARG A 5 -9.26 55.48 29.56
C ARG A 5 -9.01 54.09 30.15
N LEU A 6 -9.28 53.91 31.44
CA LEU A 6 -9.65 52.62 32.04
C LEU A 6 -11.00 52.15 31.50
N LEU A 7 -11.19 50.83 31.36
CA LEU A 7 -12.48 50.19 31.68
C LEU A 7 -12.28 48.69 31.96
N CYS A 8 -12.53 48.29 33.21
CA CYS A 8 -12.82 46.91 33.59
C CYS A 8 -14.29 46.61 33.29
N ILE A 9 -14.59 45.41 32.76
CA ILE A 9 -15.92 44.79 32.91
C ILE A 9 -15.73 43.30 33.23
N ARG A 10 -16.44 42.89 34.30
CA ARG A 10 -16.57 41.54 34.84
C ARG A 10 -17.48 40.66 33.97
N GLY A 11 -17.18 39.36 33.97
CA GLY A 11 -18.16 38.31 34.31
C GLY A 11 -18.91 37.64 33.17
N ALA A 12 -18.59 36.37 32.94
CA ALA A 12 -19.56 35.37 32.49
C ALA A 12 -19.22 34.00 33.11
N LEU A 13 -20.26 33.36 33.65
CA LEU A 13 -20.28 32.09 34.37
C LEU A 13 -20.20 30.87 33.41
N LEU A 14 -19.46 29.82 33.85
CA LEU A 14 -19.64 28.34 33.79
C LEU A 14 -20.30 27.67 32.54
N PRO A 15 -20.04 26.37 32.19
CA PRO A 15 -19.61 25.25 33.04
C PRO A 15 -18.54 24.29 32.41
N PRO A 16 -18.14 23.17 33.07
CA PRO A 16 -17.04 22.32 32.64
C PRO A 16 -17.51 21.15 31.76
N SER A 17 -16.91 20.99 30.58
CA SER A 17 -17.11 19.81 29.73
C SER A 17 -15.80 19.05 29.57
N SER A 18 -15.69 17.99 30.36
CA SER A 18 -14.77 16.88 30.20
C SER A 18 -14.78 16.32 28.78
N LEU A 19 -13.66 16.42 28.07
CA LEU A 19 -13.42 15.66 26.85
C LEU A 19 -12.64 14.39 27.22
N PRO A 20 -13.13 13.19 26.88
CA PRO A 20 -12.39 11.95 27.11
C PRO A 20 -11.27 11.81 26.07
N LEU A 21 -10.08 11.45 26.55
CA LEU A 21 -8.95 11.01 25.74
C LEU A 21 -9.36 9.81 24.86
N PRO A 22 -8.91 9.72 23.60
CA PRO A 22 -9.13 8.53 22.79
C PRO A 22 -8.30 7.35 23.34
N PRO A 23 -8.84 6.13 23.45
CA PRO A 23 -8.04 4.96 23.77
C PRO A 23 -7.09 4.64 22.63
N LEU A 24 -5.80 4.81 22.87
CA LEU A 24 -4.74 4.23 22.05
C LEU A 24 -4.74 2.70 22.23
N PHE A 25 -4.49 1.99 21.13
CA PHE A 25 -4.21 0.56 21.01
C PHE A 25 -5.41 -0.40 20.93
N ALA A 26 -6.13 -0.34 19.79
CA ALA A 26 -6.72 -1.56 19.22
C ALA A 26 -5.58 -2.48 18.75
N ARG A 27 -5.20 -3.42 19.62
CA ARG A 27 -4.27 -4.52 19.31
C ARG A 27 -4.98 -5.47 18.36
N PHE A 28 -4.74 -5.30 17.06
CA PHE A 28 -5.24 -6.21 16.04
C PHE A 28 -4.52 -7.56 16.17
N SER A 29 -5.08 -8.48 16.94
CA SER A 29 -4.64 -9.87 17.03
C SER A 29 -4.96 -10.57 15.71
N ARG A 30 -3.95 -10.64 14.84
CA ARG A 30 -3.99 -11.40 13.60
C ARG A 30 -3.81 -12.90 13.91
N SER A 31 -4.92 -13.58 14.17
CA SER A 31 -4.96 -15.04 14.21
C SER A 31 -4.70 -15.60 12.81
N HIS A 32 -3.55 -16.23 12.62
CA HIS A 32 -3.26 -17.08 11.48
C HIS A 32 -3.57 -18.51 11.91
N SER A 33 -4.71 -19.03 11.47
CA SER A 33 -5.02 -20.45 11.50
C SER A 33 -4.30 -21.12 10.34
N THR A 34 -3.20 -21.83 10.62
CA THR A 34 -2.65 -22.82 9.70
C THR A 34 -3.14 -24.19 10.13
N THR A 35 -4.05 -24.73 9.32
CA THR A 35 -4.49 -26.12 9.36
C THR A 35 -3.29 -27.05 9.19
N THR A 36 -3.22 -27.99 10.11
CA THR A 36 -2.45 -29.23 10.13
C THR A 36 -2.55 -30.02 8.84
N ASP A 37 -1.41 -30.42 8.29
CA ASP A 37 -1.22 -31.77 7.78
C ASP A 37 0.16 -32.26 8.21
N ALA A 38 0.17 -33.42 8.84
CA ALA A 38 1.30 -34.01 9.53
C ALA A 38 2.05 -35.00 8.62
N ALA A 39 3.39 -34.91 8.63
CA ALA A 39 4.29 -36.04 8.43
C ALA A 39 5.49 -35.85 9.38
N PRO A 40 5.91 -36.89 10.14
CA PRO A 40 7.00 -36.79 11.10
C PRO A 40 8.36 -37.08 10.44
N ASP A 41 9.43 -36.73 11.17
CA ASP A 41 10.83 -37.09 10.96
C ASP A 41 11.66 -36.25 9.99
N ALA A 42 12.13 -35.11 10.51
CA ALA A 42 13.56 -34.85 10.64
C ALA A 42 13.75 -33.71 11.64
N ALA A 43 14.46 -33.96 12.74
CA ALA A 43 14.80 -32.96 13.73
C ALA A 43 15.58 -31.81 13.06
N SER A 44 14.87 -30.74 12.71
CA SER A 44 15.48 -29.49 12.27
C SER A 44 16.30 -28.95 13.46
N PRO A 45 17.59 -28.63 13.27
CA PRO A 45 18.39 -28.06 14.34
C PRO A 45 17.71 -26.79 14.88
N PRO A 46 17.83 -26.52 16.20
CA PRO A 46 17.19 -25.35 16.80
C PRO A 46 17.60 -24.08 16.04
N PRO A 47 16.68 -23.10 15.86
CA PRO A 47 16.96 -21.89 15.11
C PRO A 47 18.19 -21.19 15.71
N VAL A 48 19.29 -21.20 14.95
CA VAL A 48 20.54 -20.60 15.38
C VAL A 48 20.26 -19.11 15.61
N PRO A 49 20.54 -18.55 16.81
CA PRO A 49 20.27 -17.15 17.06
C PRO A 49 21.05 -16.31 16.05
N HIS A 50 20.32 -15.54 15.22
CA HIS A 50 20.92 -14.63 14.25
C HIS A 50 21.80 -13.63 14.99
N ARG A 51 23.11 -13.89 15.00
CA ARG A 51 24.10 -12.97 15.56
C ARG A 51 24.01 -11.67 14.75
N ARG A 52 23.57 -10.58 15.38
CA ARG A 52 23.42 -9.26 14.72
C ARG A 52 24.72 -8.72 14.14
N TYR A 53 25.85 -9.29 14.52
CA TYR A 53 27.17 -8.93 14.04
C TYR A 53 27.96 -10.20 13.71
N PRO A 54 28.73 -10.19 12.60
CA PRO A 54 29.72 -11.22 12.34
C PRO A 54 30.63 -11.40 13.56
N PRO A 55 31.13 -12.62 13.82
CA PRO A 55 32.21 -12.80 14.79
C PRO A 55 33.33 -11.80 14.49
N PRO A 56 33.87 -11.09 15.51
CA PRO A 56 35.01 -10.23 15.30
C PRO A 56 36.13 -11.05 14.69
N ARG A 57 36.84 -10.46 13.71
CA ARG A 57 37.99 -11.13 13.11
C ARG A 57 38.99 -11.47 14.22
N PRO A 58 39.63 -12.65 14.18
CA PRO A 58 40.67 -13.00 15.14
C PRO A 58 41.73 -11.89 15.14
N HIS A 59 41.98 -11.30 16.31
CA HIS A 59 42.95 -10.24 16.46
C HIS A 59 44.34 -10.85 16.49
N GLU A 60 45.14 -10.55 15.48
CA GLU A 60 46.56 -10.87 15.47
C GLU A 60 47.27 -9.86 16.38
N PHE A 61 47.75 -10.34 17.52
CA PHE A 61 48.51 -9.50 18.45
C PHE A 61 49.86 -9.15 17.83
N SER A 62 50.29 -7.89 18.03
CA SER A 62 51.64 -7.48 17.67
C SER A 62 52.67 -8.27 18.48
N LYS A 63 53.88 -8.39 17.92
CA LYS A 63 54.99 -9.04 18.61
C LYS A 63 55.25 -8.35 19.95
N PRO A 64 55.62 -9.11 21.01
CA PRO A 64 55.99 -8.53 22.29
C PRO A 64 57.06 -7.45 22.15
N CYS A 65 56.95 -6.37 22.93
CA CYS A 65 57.94 -5.29 22.92
C CYS A 65 59.20 -5.72 23.66
N GLU A 66 60.32 -5.82 22.95
CA GLU A 66 61.63 -6.24 23.48
C GLU A 66 62.22 -5.28 24.53
N LEU A 67 61.71 -4.04 24.58
CA LEU A 67 62.15 -3.04 25.54
C LEU A 67 61.68 -3.35 26.96
N VAL A 68 60.52 -4.02 27.07
CA VAL A 68 59.91 -4.41 28.33
C VAL A 68 60.72 -5.57 28.92
N GLY A 69 61.50 -5.30 29.98
CA GLY A 69 62.37 -6.29 30.63
C GLY A 69 63.86 -6.17 30.29
N SER A 70 64.26 -5.21 29.46
CA SER A 70 65.66 -4.95 29.09
C SER A 70 66.49 -4.21 30.15
N TRP A 71 65.89 -3.81 31.28
CA TRP A 71 66.56 -3.04 32.32
C TRP A 71 67.51 -3.90 33.16
N THR A 72 68.76 -3.47 33.27
CA THR A 72 69.78 -4.10 34.12
C THR A 72 70.25 -3.12 35.20
N PRO A 73 70.22 -3.52 36.49
CA PRO A 73 70.74 -2.68 37.57
C PRO A 73 72.22 -2.34 37.35
N CYS A 74 72.60 -1.08 37.51
CA CYS A 74 73.99 -0.63 37.41
C CYS A 74 74.42 0.10 38.69
N ALA A 75 75.68 -0.09 39.09
CA ALA A 75 76.20 0.41 40.37
C ALA A 75 76.39 1.94 40.39
N ASN A 76 76.68 2.55 39.24
CA ASN A 76 76.94 3.99 39.14
C ASN A 76 75.65 4.77 38.78
N PRO A 77 75.25 5.78 39.57
CA PRO A 77 73.99 6.50 39.35
C PRO A 77 73.97 7.31 38.04
N ARG A 78 75.13 7.85 37.60
CA ARG A 78 75.23 8.58 36.32
C ARG A 78 75.05 7.69 35.10
N GLU A 79 75.55 6.45 35.16
CA GLU A 79 75.39 5.47 34.08
C GLU A 79 73.95 4.95 33.99
N ALA A 80 73.31 4.73 35.15
CA ALA A 80 71.90 4.35 35.22
C ALA A 80 71.01 5.40 34.55
N ALA A 81 71.22 6.69 34.86
CA ALA A 81 70.49 7.80 34.23
C ALA A 81 70.69 7.83 32.71
N ALA A 82 71.93 7.69 32.24
CA ALA A 82 72.22 7.67 30.80
C ALA A 82 71.59 6.48 30.06
N LYS A 83 71.55 5.29 30.68
CA LYS A 83 70.87 4.11 30.12
C LYS A 83 69.35 4.29 30.08
N LEU A 84 68.77 4.86 31.14
CA LEU A 84 67.34 5.16 31.21
C LEU A 84 66.93 6.19 30.15
N ASP A 85 67.71 7.25 29.96
CA ASP A 85 67.46 8.25 28.93
C ASP A 85 67.49 7.67 27.51
N ARG A 86 68.41 6.73 27.25
CA ARG A 86 68.44 5.98 25.98
C ARG A 86 67.16 5.16 25.80
N LEU A 87 66.79 4.38 26.81
CA LEU A 87 65.56 3.57 26.81
C LEU A 87 64.32 4.44 26.57
N HIS A 88 64.19 5.58 27.25
CA HIS A 88 63.09 6.52 27.04
C HIS A 88 63.04 7.07 25.62
N ARG A 89 64.20 7.42 25.02
CA ARG A 89 64.27 7.90 23.64
C ARG A 89 63.87 6.82 22.65
N ASP A 90 64.35 5.60 22.84
CA ASP A 90 64.07 4.49 21.93
C ASP A 90 62.61 4.03 22.02
N TYR A 91 62.06 3.96 23.25
CA TYR A 91 60.62 3.76 23.45
C TYR A 91 59.78 4.82 22.73
N ARG A 92 60.15 6.11 22.90
CA ARG A 92 59.43 7.22 22.26
C ARG A 92 59.45 7.13 20.74
N LYS A 93 60.56 6.67 20.14
CA LYS A 93 60.66 6.44 18.70
C LYS A 93 59.77 5.28 18.26
N GLN A 94 59.84 4.13 18.95
CA GLN A 94 59.00 2.96 18.65
C GLN A 94 57.50 3.30 18.74
N MET A 95 57.08 3.96 19.82
CA MET A 95 55.69 4.37 19.97
C MET A 95 55.24 5.41 18.93
N LYS A 96 56.16 6.27 18.45
CA LYS A 96 55.86 7.18 17.34
C LYS A 96 55.62 6.41 16.03
N GLN A 97 56.41 5.37 15.76
CA GLN A 97 56.23 4.50 14.59
C GLN A 97 54.90 3.75 14.66
N VAL A 98 54.61 3.09 15.79
CA VAL A 98 53.34 2.36 16.00
C VAL A 98 52.13 3.27 15.80
N ARG A 99 52.17 4.52 16.30
CA ARG A 99 51.07 5.48 16.07
C ARG A 99 50.93 5.88 14.60
N ALA A 100 52.03 6.00 13.87
CA ALA A 100 52.00 6.35 12.45
C ALA A 100 51.47 5.18 11.59
N GLU A 101 51.90 3.95 11.88
CA GLU A 101 51.40 2.72 11.25
C GLU A 101 49.90 2.57 11.49
N TYR A 102 49.45 2.71 12.74
CA TYR A 102 48.03 2.67 13.07
C TYR A 102 47.22 3.74 12.33
N ALA A 103 47.72 4.98 12.26
CA ALA A 103 47.05 6.03 11.51
C ALA A 103 46.89 5.66 10.02
N TYR A 104 47.93 5.10 9.42
CA TYR A 104 47.90 4.64 8.03
C TYR A 104 46.92 3.48 7.81
N GLU A 105 46.91 2.47 8.68
CA GLU A 105 45.96 1.35 8.63
C GLU A 105 44.51 1.84 8.74
N MET A 106 44.25 2.79 9.63
CA MET A 106 42.94 3.39 9.79
C MET A 106 42.49 4.17 8.55
N GLU A 107 43.41 4.86 7.87
CA GLU A 107 43.11 5.51 6.59
C GLU A 107 42.81 4.50 5.48
N LEU A 108 43.55 3.41 5.40
CA LEU A 108 43.31 2.34 4.43
C LEU A 108 41.92 1.72 4.62
N LEU A 109 41.55 1.43 5.88
CA LEU A 109 40.21 0.93 6.22
C LEU A 109 39.11 1.95 5.88
N ARG A 110 39.36 3.24 6.10
CA ARG A 110 38.40 4.30 5.73
C ARG A 110 38.18 4.33 4.21
N ILE A 111 39.24 4.25 3.43
CA ILE A 111 39.18 4.22 1.95
C ILE A 111 38.45 2.95 1.47
N GLU A 112 38.73 1.80 2.07
CA GLU A 112 38.04 0.54 1.74
C GLU A 112 36.53 0.64 2.02
N ASN A 113 36.15 1.18 3.17
CA ASN A 113 34.76 1.39 3.53
C ASN A 113 34.06 2.36 2.58
N GLN A 114 34.72 3.46 2.19
CA GLN A 114 34.19 4.39 1.20
C GLN A 114 33.89 3.70 -0.14
N ARG A 115 34.83 2.89 -0.66
CA ARG A 115 34.63 2.12 -1.90
C ARG A 115 33.43 1.17 -1.78
N LYS A 116 33.27 0.49 -0.64
CA LYS A 116 32.13 -0.40 -0.38
C LYS A 116 30.82 0.38 -0.33
N ASP A 117 30.80 1.53 0.31
CA ASP A 117 29.61 2.36 0.41
C ASP A 117 29.20 2.94 -0.94
N ASP A 118 30.16 3.37 -1.76
CA ASP A 118 29.88 3.86 -3.12
C ASP A 118 29.36 2.74 -4.02
N ALA A 119 29.97 1.54 -3.96
CA ALA A 119 29.45 0.36 -4.67
C ALA A 119 28.01 0.01 -4.24
N ARG A 120 27.70 0.09 -2.93
CA ARG A 120 26.35 -0.12 -2.41
C ARG A 120 25.37 0.94 -2.89
N ARG A 121 25.77 2.22 -2.91
CA ARG A 121 24.94 3.34 -3.39
C ARG A 121 24.58 3.16 -4.86
N GLU A 122 25.56 2.82 -5.69
CA GLU A 122 25.36 2.56 -7.12
C GLU A 122 24.45 1.36 -7.35
N ALA A 123 24.67 0.24 -6.63
CA ALA A 123 23.81 -0.93 -6.71
C ALA A 123 22.35 -0.63 -6.32
N VAL A 124 22.15 0.16 -5.25
CA VAL A 124 20.82 0.61 -4.83
C VAL A 124 20.18 1.53 -5.87
N ARG A 125 20.95 2.42 -6.51
CA ARG A 125 20.44 3.29 -7.57
C ARG A 125 19.92 2.48 -8.75
N LEU A 126 20.72 1.53 -9.25
CA LEU A 126 20.34 0.66 -10.37
C LEU A 126 19.09 -0.17 -10.03
N ALA A 127 19.04 -0.80 -8.87
CA ALA A 127 17.86 -1.56 -8.44
C ALA A 127 16.60 -0.69 -8.34
N ASN A 128 16.74 0.57 -7.89
CA ASN A 128 15.62 1.51 -7.84
C ASN A 128 15.16 1.94 -9.23
N GLU A 129 16.08 2.16 -10.17
CA GLU A 129 15.76 2.45 -11.56
C GLU A 129 15.02 1.29 -12.23
N GLU A 130 15.47 0.05 -12.01
CA GLU A 130 14.77 -1.15 -12.49
C GLU A 130 13.37 -1.28 -11.91
N ARG A 131 13.22 -1.09 -10.59
CA ARG A 131 11.90 -1.06 -9.93
C ARG A 131 10.98 0.02 -10.49
N LYS A 132 11.52 1.21 -10.78
CA LYS A 132 10.76 2.31 -11.41
C LYS A 132 10.32 1.94 -12.82
N LYS A 133 11.22 1.36 -13.63
CA LYS A 133 10.90 0.88 -14.99
C LYS A 133 9.82 -0.21 -14.96
N ALA A 134 9.96 -1.20 -14.08
CA ALA A 134 8.95 -2.25 -13.90
C ALA A 134 7.60 -1.69 -13.44
N LYS A 135 7.60 -0.73 -12.51
CA LYS A 135 6.39 -0.05 -12.05
C LYS A 135 5.73 0.78 -13.15
N ALA A 136 6.52 1.46 -13.99
CA ALA A 136 6.02 2.23 -15.12
C ALA A 136 5.37 1.31 -16.17
N ALA A 137 6.04 0.23 -16.56
CA ALA A 137 5.46 -0.77 -17.46
C ALA A 137 4.15 -1.36 -16.91
N ALA A 138 4.11 -1.71 -15.62
CA ALA A 138 2.88 -2.18 -14.96
C ALA A 138 1.80 -1.09 -14.80
N ALA A 139 2.15 0.19 -14.88
CA ALA A 139 1.17 1.28 -14.88
C ALA A 139 0.61 1.50 -16.29
N GLU A 140 1.43 1.35 -17.32
CA GLU A 140 1.01 1.42 -18.73
C GLU A 140 0.04 0.28 -19.08
N THR A 141 0.31 -0.95 -18.66
CA THR A 141 -0.62 -2.07 -18.86
C THR A 141 -1.98 -1.80 -18.21
N ARG A 142 -1.98 -1.37 -16.94
CA ARG A 142 -3.22 -0.99 -16.23
C ARG A 142 -3.92 0.20 -16.88
N ALA A 143 -3.18 1.15 -17.45
CA ALA A 143 -3.78 2.27 -18.17
C ALA A 143 -4.45 1.80 -19.47
N ALA A 144 -3.84 0.85 -20.19
CA ALA A 144 -4.43 0.21 -21.36
C ALA A 144 -5.70 -0.57 -20.97
N GLU A 145 -5.68 -1.36 -19.90
CA GLU A 145 -6.86 -2.06 -19.37
C GLU A 145 -8.00 -1.08 -19.04
N ARG A 146 -7.70 0.04 -18.38
CA ARG A 146 -8.70 1.08 -18.07
C ARG A 146 -9.29 1.73 -19.33
N LYS A 147 -8.52 1.83 -20.41
CA LYS A 147 -9.01 2.35 -21.69
C LYS A 147 -9.91 1.32 -22.37
N ALA A 148 -9.47 0.07 -22.47
CA ALA A 148 -10.26 -1.04 -23.00
C ALA A 148 -11.59 -1.18 -22.26
N PHE A 149 -11.58 -1.15 -20.93
CA PHE A 149 -12.80 -1.19 -20.12
C PHE A 149 -13.78 -0.06 -20.43
N LYS A 150 -13.27 1.16 -20.66
CA LYS A 150 -14.13 2.30 -21.04
C LYS A 150 -14.74 2.12 -22.43
N GLU A 151 -14.02 1.52 -23.36
CA GLU A 151 -14.52 1.23 -24.70
C GLU A 151 -15.59 0.14 -24.66
N GLU A 152 -15.35 -0.94 -23.91
CA GLU A 152 -16.35 -1.98 -23.64
C GLU A 152 -17.62 -1.38 -23.02
N LEU A 153 -17.48 -0.51 -22.04
CA LEU A 153 -18.61 0.19 -21.41
C LEU A 153 -19.39 1.06 -22.42
N ARG A 154 -18.73 1.67 -23.40
CA ARG A 154 -19.44 2.41 -24.47
C ARG A 154 -20.22 1.46 -25.37
N LEU A 155 -19.64 0.33 -25.73
CA LEU A 155 -20.30 -0.67 -26.57
C LEU A 155 -21.51 -1.28 -25.87
N THR A 156 -21.43 -1.58 -24.57
CA THR A 156 -22.59 -2.07 -23.80
C THR A 156 -23.70 -1.02 -23.74
N LEU A 157 -23.38 0.26 -23.52
CA LEU A 157 -24.37 1.34 -23.56
C LEU A 157 -25.07 1.48 -24.92
N LEU A 158 -24.35 1.28 -26.03
CA LEU A 158 -24.95 1.28 -27.36
C LEU A 158 -25.91 0.10 -27.54
N LYS A 159 -25.50 -1.12 -27.12
CA LYS A 159 -26.35 -2.32 -27.17
C LYS A 159 -27.63 -2.16 -26.33
N GLU A 160 -27.51 -1.60 -25.12
CA GLU A 160 -28.65 -1.31 -24.26
C GLU A 160 -29.64 -0.32 -24.92
N ARG A 161 -29.11 0.72 -25.59
CA ARG A 161 -29.94 1.68 -26.33
C ARG A 161 -30.67 1.01 -27.50
N THR A 162 -30.00 0.16 -28.28
CA THR A 162 -30.64 -0.52 -29.41
C THR A 162 -31.71 -1.50 -28.94
N GLN A 163 -31.44 -2.30 -27.90
CA GLN A 163 -32.43 -3.20 -27.31
C GLN A 163 -33.65 -2.45 -26.79
N LYS A 164 -33.46 -1.30 -26.12
CA LYS A 164 -34.58 -0.47 -25.69
C LYS A 164 -35.40 0.04 -26.86
N LEU A 165 -34.76 0.54 -27.92
CA LEU A 165 -35.47 0.99 -29.12
C LEU A 165 -36.26 -0.13 -29.79
N GLU A 166 -35.69 -1.33 -29.91
CA GLU A 166 -36.39 -2.51 -30.44
C GLU A 166 -37.59 -2.89 -29.57
N SER A 167 -37.42 -2.89 -28.24
CA SER A 167 -38.52 -3.15 -27.30
C SER A 167 -39.64 -2.11 -27.39
N TRP A 168 -39.32 -0.86 -27.73
CA TRP A 168 -40.30 0.19 -27.96
C TRP A 168 -41.07 -0.05 -29.26
N ARG A 169 -40.37 -0.40 -30.35
CA ARG A 169 -40.99 -0.74 -31.64
C ARG A 169 -41.93 -1.93 -31.53
N THR A 170 -41.54 -2.98 -30.80
CA THR A 170 -42.42 -4.15 -30.60
C THR A 170 -43.66 -3.81 -29.78
N LYS A 171 -43.52 -2.97 -28.73
CA LYS A 171 -44.65 -2.46 -27.95
C LYS A 171 -45.58 -1.58 -28.79
N GLU A 172 -45.05 -0.78 -29.70
CA GLU A 172 -45.83 0.06 -30.59
C GLU A 172 -46.66 -0.78 -31.55
N LYS A 173 -46.04 -1.76 -32.23
CA LYS A 173 -46.75 -2.74 -33.07
C LYS A 173 -47.86 -3.47 -32.32
N LEU A 174 -47.55 -3.96 -31.11
CA LEU A 174 -48.53 -4.64 -30.28
C LEU A 174 -49.70 -3.73 -29.87
N ARG A 175 -49.46 -2.42 -29.68
CA ARG A 175 -50.54 -1.45 -29.45
C ARG A 175 -51.38 -1.23 -30.70
N GLU A 176 -50.76 -1.16 -31.87
CA GLU A 176 -51.48 -1.04 -33.15
C GLU A 176 -52.32 -2.27 -33.44
N GLU A 177 -51.77 -3.47 -33.27
CA GLU A 177 -52.49 -4.75 -33.38
C GLU A 177 -53.69 -4.79 -32.44
N LYS A 178 -53.50 -4.47 -31.14
CA LYS A 178 -54.63 -4.41 -30.19
C LYS A 178 -55.70 -3.38 -30.57
N LYS A 179 -55.30 -2.24 -31.13
CA LYS A 179 -56.26 -1.24 -31.65
C LYS A 179 -57.00 -1.77 -32.86
N ALA A 180 -56.31 -2.45 -33.78
CA ALA A 180 -56.92 -3.07 -34.96
C ALA A 180 -57.89 -4.18 -34.56
N GLU A 181 -57.48 -5.11 -33.69
CA GLU A 181 -58.34 -6.17 -33.14
C GLU A 181 -59.60 -5.60 -32.47
N LYS A 182 -59.45 -4.55 -31.64
CA LYS A 182 -60.58 -3.88 -31.00
C LYS A 182 -61.51 -3.23 -32.03
N ASN A 183 -60.95 -2.54 -33.03
CA ASN A 183 -61.72 -1.92 -34.11
C ASN A 183 -62.45 -2.96 -34.97
N GLU A 184 -61.81 -4.11 -35.25
CA GLU A 184 -62.44 -5.22 -35.96
C GLU A 184 -63.56 -5.86 -35.16
N LEU A 185 -63.35 -6.09 -33.86
CA LEU A 185 -64.38 -6.59 -32.96
C LEU A 185 -65.58 -5.64 -32.92
N LEU A 186 -65.32 -4.33 -32.78
CA LEU A 186 -66.36 -3.30 -32.87
C LEU A 186 -67.06 -3.32 -34.23
N ARG A 187 -66.33 -3.50 -35.34
CA ARG A 187 -66.92 -3.58 -36.68
C ARG A 187 -67.85 -4.78 -36.83
N ARG A 188 -67.46 -5.96 -36.33
CA ARG A 188 -68.30 -7.18 -36.29
C ARG A 188 -69.56 -6.95 -35.44
N GLN A 189 -69.41 -6.46 -34.21
CA GLN A 189 -70.55 -6.14 -33.34
C GLN A 189 -71.47 -5.06 -33.95
N SER A 190 -70.88 -4.03 -34.57
CA SER A 190 -71.65 -2.96 -35.21
C SER A 190 -72.43 -3.42 -36.44
N SER A 191 -71.99 -4.50 -37.10
CA SER A 191 -72.73 -5.09 -38.22
C SER A 191 -74.01 -5.82 -37.79
N GLU A 192 -74.08 -6.24 -36.53
CA GLU A 192 -75.30 -6.75 -35.88
C GLU A 192 -76.18 -5.62 -35.33
N TRP A 193 -75.65 -4.39 -35.26
CA TRP A 193 -76.36 -3.24 -34.74
C TRP A 193 -77.57 -2.92 -35.62
N ILE A 194 -78.71 -2.85 -34.96
CA ILE A 194 -80.01 -2.66 -35.57
C ILE A 194 -80.13 -1.19 -35.96
N LYS A 195 -80.34 -0.91 -37.24
CA LYS A 195 -80.68 0.45 -37.70
C LYS A 195 -82.06 0.84 -37.16
N ASP A 196 -82.26 2.12 -36.88
CA ASP A 196 -83.50 2.65 -36.29
C ASP A 196 -84.77 2.19 -37.03
N GLU A 197 -84.73 2.16 -38.36
CA GLU A 197 -85.85 1.70 -39.22
C GLU A 197 -86.24 0.23 -39.01
N ASN A 198 -85.32 -0.61 -38.53
CA ASN A 198 -85.51 -2.05 -38.32
C ASN A 198 -85.62 -2.42 -36.83
N PHE A 199 -85.61 -1.43 -35.93
CA PHE A 199 -85.54 -1.64 -34.48
C PHE A 199 -86.81 -2.28 -33.92
N GLU A 200 -87.99 -1.76 -34.30
CA GLU A 200 -89.29 -2.26 -33.87
C GLU A 200 -89.53 -3.72 -34.30
N ARG A 201 -89.12 -4.08 -35.53
CA ARG A 201 -89.26 -5.46 -36.05
C ARG A 201 -88.47 -6.47 -35.25
N LYS A 202 -87.26 -6.09 -34.83
CA LYS A 202 -86.33 -6.96 -34.11
C LYS A 202 -86.69 -7.10 -32.62
N ILE A 203 -87.33 -6.09 -32.03
CA ILE A 203 -87.94 -6.19 -30.69
C ILE A 203 -89.04 -7.25 -30.68
N LEU A 204 -89.90 -7.26 -31.70
CA LEU A 204 -90.98 -8.24 -31.81
C LEU A 204 -90.43 -9.67 -31.99
N GLU A 205 -89.39 -9.85 -32.80
CA GLU A 205 -88.71 -11.14 -33.00
C GLU A 205 -88.13 -11.71 -31.70
N ALA A 206 -87.42 -10.88 -30.91
CA ALA A 206 -86.82 -11.30 -29.64
C ALA A 206 -87.84 -11.65 -28.54
N ILE A 207 -89.05 -11.06 -28.58
CA ILE A 207 -90.14 -11.41 -27.65
C ILE A 207 -90.73 -12.79 -27.99
N VAL A 208 -90.70 -13.19 -29.26
CA VAL A 208 -91.24 -14.47 -29.74
C VAL A 208 -90.21 -15.60 -29.58
N ASP A 209 -88.94 -15.33 -29.88
CA ASP A 209 -87.84 -16.30 -29.79
C ASP A 209 -87.14 -16.23 -28.42
N THR A 210 -87.85 -16.56 -27.34
CA THR A 210 -87.23 -16.59 -26.00
C THR A 210 -86.26 -17.77 -25.88
N THR A 211 -84.96 -17.49 -25.93
CA THR A 211 -83.90 -18.46 -25.61
C THR A 211 -83.81 -18.67 -24.08
N PRO A 212 -83.94 -19.90 -23.56
CA PRO A 212 -83.75 -20.17 -22.14
C PRO A 212 -82.26 -20.06 -21.78
N LEU A 213 -81.99 -19.50 -20.59
CA LEU A 213 -80.66 -19.19 -20.05
C LEU A 213 -79.76 -20.42 -19.85
#